data_AF-A0A8J8FDC2-F1
#
_entry.id   AF-A0A8J8FDC2-F1
#
_cell.length_a   1.000
_cell.length_b   1.000
_cell.length_c   1.000
_cell.angle_alpha   90.00
_cell.angle_beta   90.00
_cell.angle_gamma   90.00
#
_symmetry.space_group_name_H-M   'P 1'
#
loop_
_entity.id
_entity.type
_entity.pdbx_description
1 polymer ?
#
loop_
_entity_poly.entity_id
_entity_poly.type
_entity_poly.pdbx_seq_one_letter_code
_entity_poly.pdbx_strand_id
1 'polypeptide(L)'
;MKYNRAIPLISLCGTILFLAIVIILHVIRPDKNIMSCFVSEYAVGDYSWLMTTAFLSLATGVSLLLLALTRIVKASKTSVITLGIFCVGAFLLAIFPTDIPGNPPTSTGLIHGLSALVALLNLGIAMISWGFDFRGKKKWNSIAKLSWIFGAVSLALFIIFFMSPPSFRGLMQRILLLWNISWIVLVNWKILSLWYYQLPYTPRFGKR
;
A
#
# COMPACT_ATOMS: atom_id res chain seq x y z
N MET A 1 26.25 9.64 1.90
CA MET A 1 25.70 8.43 2.55
C MET A 1 25.41 7.38 1.49
N LYS A 2 26.04 6.19 1.55
CA LYS A 2 25.67 5.07 0.68
C LYS A 2 24.26 4.62 1.06
N TYR A 3 23.30 4.70 0.14
CA TYR A 3 21.92 4.28 0.39
C TYR A 3 21.89 2.77 0.69
N ASN A 4 21.39 2.39 1.87
CA ASN A 4 21.20 0.99 2.22
C ASN A 4 20.01 0.43 1.43
N ARG A 5 20.30 -0.40 0.41
CA ARG A 5 19.28 -1.06 -0.43
C ARG A 5 18.33 -1.96 0.35
N ALA A 6 18.69 -2.37 1.56
CA ALA A 6 17.86 -3.26 2.36
C ALA A 6 16.50 -2.62 2.67
N ILE A 7 16.43 -1.31 2.93
CA ILE A 7 15.18 -0.63 3.27
C ILE A 7 14.12 -0.74 2.16
N PRO A 8 14.38 -0.28 0.92
CA PRO A 8 13.40 -0.42 -0.16
C PRO A 8 13.17 -1.88 -0.60
N LEU A 9 14.14 -2.78 -0.40
CA LEU A 9 13.92 -4.22 -0.65
C LEU A 9 12.94 -4.82 0.36
N ILE A 10 13.14 -4.58 1.66
CA ILE A 10 12.24 -5.05 2.72
C ILE A 10 10.85 -4.43 2.53
N SER A 11 10.80 -3.15 2.15
CA SER A 11 9.55 -2.49 1.79
C SER A 11 8.80 -3.22 0.68
N LEU A 12 9.48 -3.47 -0.45
CA LEU A 12 8.89 -4.18 -1.57
C LEU A 12 8.45 -5.61 -1.18
N CYS A 13 9.31 -6.36 -0.48
CA CYS A 13 8.98 -7.70 0.00
C CYS A 13 7.75 -7.71 0.89
N GLY A 14 7.62 -6.74 1.81
CA GLY A 14 6.45 -6.62 2.69
C GLY A 14 5.16 -6.35 1.91
N THR A 15 5.23 -5.50 0.88
CA THR A 15 4.11 -5.24 -0.03
C THR A 15 3.73 -6.46 -0.87
N ILE A 16 4.71 -7.20 -1.40
CA ILE A 16 4.47 -8.43 -2.17
C ILE A 16 3.91 -9.54 -1.28
N LEU A 17 4.40 -9.68 -0.04
CA LEU A 17 3.90 -10.65 0.92
C LEU A 17 2.43 -10.40 1.27
N PHE A 18 2.02 -9.13 1.43
CA PHE A 18 0.60 -8.77 1.59
C PHE A 18 -0.24 -9.30 0.43
N LEU A 19 0.16 -9.05 -0.82
CA LEU A 19 -0.57 -9.54 -2.00
C LEU A 19 -0.61 -11.06 -2.05
N ALA A 20 0.51 -11.73 -1.77
CA ALA A 20 0.60 -13.19 -1.78
C ALA A 20 -0.34 -13.81 -0.75
N ILE A 21 -0.35 -13.29 0.48
CA ILE A 21 -1.26 -13.78 1.53
C ILE A 21 -2.72 -13.54 1.14
N VAL A 22 -3.05 -12.37 0.60
CA VAL A 22 -4.42 -12.09 0.13
C VAL A 22 -4.82 -13.09 -0.96
N ILE A 23 -3.95 -13.39 -1.93
CA ILE A 23 -4.24 -14.41 -2.97
C ILE A 23 -4.44 -15.79 -2.35
N ILE A 24 -3.59 -16.19 -1.40
CA ILE A 24 -3.74 -17.47 -0.69
C ILE A 24 -5.09 -17.53 0.02
N LEU A 25 -5.48 -16.46 0.73
CA LEU A 25 -6.76 -16.36 1.43
C LEU A 25 -7.95 -16.52 0.48
N HIS A 26 -7.88 -15.99 -0.75
CA HIS A 26 -8.92 -16.22 -1.76
C HIS A 26 -9.10 -17.69 -2.13
N VAL A 27 -8.04 -18.49 -2.07
CA VAL A 27 -8.08 -19.91 -2.40
C VAL A 27 -8.55 -20.74 -1.21
N ILE A 28 -8.06 -20.45 0.00
CA ILE A 28 -8.33 -21.26 1.19
C ILE A 28 -9.61 -20.87 1.93
N ARG A 29 -10.17 -19.69 1.65
CA ARG A 29 -11.44 -19.19 2.21
C ARG A 29 -12.47 -18.89 1.11
N PRO A 30 -12.90 -19.90 0.32
CA PRO A 30 -13.89 -19.72 -0.74
C PRO A 30 -15.30 -19.38 -0.21
N ASP A 31 -15.51 -19.52 1.11
CA ASP A 31 -16.72 -19.06 1.80
C ASP A 31 -16.90 -17.53 1.73
N LYS A 32 -15.83 -16.77 1.50
CA LYS A 32 -15.88 -15.32 1.34
C LYS A 32 -16.09 -14.96 -0.14
N ASN A 33 -17.27 -14.44 -0.46
CA ASN A 33 -17.59 -14.01 -1.81
C ASN A 33 -16.74 -12.79 -2.23
N ILE A 34 -15.94 -12.95 -3.29
CA ILE A 34 -15.04 -11.92 -3.84
C ILE A 34 -15.77 -10.62 -4.22
N MET A 35 -17.03 -10.73 -4.63
CA MET A 35 -17.83 -9.61 -5.11
C MET A 35 -18.31 -8.71 -3.98
N SER A 36 -18.73 -9.30 -2.85
CA SER A 36 -19.40 -8.58 -1.76
C SER A 36 -18.54 -8.44 -0.51
N CYS A 37 -17.80 -9.48 -0.10
CA CYS A 37 -16.98 -9.46 1.11
C CYS A 37 -15.74 -8.61 0.94
N PHE A 38 -15.38 -7.82 1.94
CA PHE A 38 -14.15 -7.04 1.95
C PHE A 38 -12.92 -7.91 2.18
N VAL A 39 -11.75 -7.47 1.69
CA VAL A 39 -10.46 -8.14 1.95
C VAL A 39 -10.16 -8.19 3.44
N SER A 40 -10.57 -7.18 4.21
CA SER A 40 -10.41 -7.17 5.66
C SER A 40 -11.22 -8.24 6.38
N GLU A 41 -12.31 -8.76 5.79
CA GLU A 41 -13.11 -9.81 6.41
C GLU A 41 -12.39 -11.16 6.50
N TYR A 42 -11.27 -11.33 5.78
CA TYR A 42 -10.40 -12.47 5.99
C TYR A 42 -9.67 -12.42 7.35
N ALA A 43 -9.69 -11.29 8.06
CA ALA A 43 -9.17 -11.17 9.42
C ALA A 43 -10.11 -11.77 10.48
N VAL A 44 -11.17 -12.46 10.08
CA VAL A 44 -12.17 -13.05 10.96
C VAL A 44 -12.45 -14.50 10.58
N GLY A 45 -12.55 -15.36 11.61
CA GLY A 45 -12.72 -16.80 11.46
C GLY A 45 -11.40 -17.51 11.16
N ASP A 46 -11.49 -18.64 10.45
CA ASP A 46 -10.34 -19.50 10.16
C ASP A 46 -9.26 -18.78 9.37
N TYR A 47 -8.00 -19.01 9.74
CA TYR A 47 -6.83 -18.38 9.12
C TYR A 47 -6.78 -16.84 9.25
N SER A 48 -7.52 -16.24 10.18
CA SER A 48 -7.50 -14.78 10.44
C SER A 48 -6.09 -14.22 10.67
N TRP A 49 -5.22 -14.99 11.33
CA TRP A 49 -3.83 -14.65 11.58
C TRP A 49 -3.03 -14.37 10.29
N LEU A 50 -3.39 -15.00 9.16
CA LEU A 50 -2.77 -14.70 7.87
C LEU A 50 -3.08 -13.27 7.45
N MET A 51 -4.36 -12.85 7.55
CA MET A 51 -4.73 -11.49 7.17
C MET A 51 -4.13 -10.45 8.13
N THR A 52 -4.07 -10.74 9.43
CA THR A 52 -3.31 -9.91 10.40
C THR A 52 -1.84 -9.80 10.00
N THR A 53 -1.20 -10.90 9.62
CA THR A 53 0.19 -10.92 9.13
C THR A 53 0.34 -10.09 7.85
N ALA A 54 -0.62 -10.17 6.93
CA ALA A 54 -0.63 -9.37 5.71
C ALA A 54 -0.69 -7.87 6.04
N PHE A 55 -1.57 -7.45 6.95
CA PHE A 55 -1.66 -6.05 7.37
C PHE A 55 -0.36 -5.55 8.03
N LEU A 56 0.24 -6.33 8.93
CA LEU A 56 1.52 -5.99 9.55
C LEU A 56 2.65 -5.87 8.52
N SER A 57 2.69 -6.79 7.56
CA SER A 57 3.65 -6.81 6.46
C SER A 57 3.52 -5.56 5.58
N LEU A 58 2.29 -5.18 5.23
CA LEU A 58 2.01 -3.97 4.47
C LEU A 58 2.39 -2.71 5.26
N ALA A 59 1.97 -2.61 6.52
CA ALA A 59 2.23 -1.47 7.38
C ALA A 59 3.73 -1.23 7.59
N THR A 60 4.47 -2.30 7.87
CA THR A 60 5.94 -2.27 7.98
C THR A 60 6.58 -1.88 6.66
N GLY A 61 6.13 -2.50 5.56
CA GLY A 61 6.67 -2.23 4.24
C GLY A 61 6.50 -0.77 3.82
N VAL A 62 5.32 -0.19 3.98
CA VAL A 62 5.06 1.21 3.61
C VAL A 62 5.71 2.20 4.58
N SER A 63 5.87 1.86 5.86
CA SER A 63 6.65 2.66 6.82
C SER A 63 8.12 2.77 6.41
N LEU A 64 8.71 1.67 5.95
CA LEU A 64 10.08 1.66 5.40
C LEU A 64 10.19 2.41 4.08
N LEU A 65 9.15 2.38 3.23
CA LEU A 65 9.08 3.22 2.03
C LEU A 65 9.09 4.70 2.40
N LEU A 66 8.25 5.12 3.36
CA LEU A 66 8.21 6.50 3.83
C LEU A 66 9.58 6.95 4.39
N LEU A 67 10.24 6.09 5.17
CA LEU A 67 11.59 6.35 5.66
C LEU A 67 12.62 6.49 4.52
N ALA A 68 12.55 5.64 3.50
CA ALA A 68 13.44 5.73 2.35
C ALA A 68 13.20 7.02 1.55
N LEU A 69 11.93 7.35 1.28
CA LEU A 69 11.55 8.53 0.52
C LEU A 69 11.99 9.83 1.18
N THR A 70 11.74 9.98 2.49
CA THR A 70 12.13 11.18 3.26
C THR A 70 13.64 11.40 3.31
N ARG A 71 14.45 10.34 3.13
CA ARG A 71 15.91 10.44 3.03
C ARG A 71 16.41 10.79 1.63
N ILE A 72 15.65 10.47 0.57
CA ILE A 72 16.08 10.65 -0.84
C ILE A 72 15.50 11.94 -1.44
N VAL A 73 14.32 12.34 -0.99
CA VAL A 73 13.51 13.39 -1.58
C VAL A 73 13.16 14.36 -0.45
N LYS A 74 13.53 15.64 -0.61
CA LYS A 74 13.02 16.71 0.26
C LYS A 74 11.49 16.72 0.13
N ALA A 75 10.81 16.25 1.18
CA ALA A 75 9.38 16.02 1.21
C ALA A 75 8.65 17.17 1.92
N SER A 76 7.45 17.48 1.46
CA SER A 76 6.54 18.40 2.16
C SER A 76 5.95 17.74 3.40
N LYS A 77 5.47 18.57 4.36
CA LYS A 77 4.74 18.06 5.54
C LYS A 77 3.53 17.23 5.14
N THR A 78 2.78 17.68 4.12
CA THR A 78 1.59 16.99 3.61
C THR A 78 1.91 15.58 3.15
N SER A 79 2.97 15.39 2.35
CA SER A 79 3.37 14.06 1.85
C SER A 79 3.77 13.10 2.97
N VAL A 80 4.47 13.59 3.99
CA VAL A 80 4.88 12.78 5.14
C VAL A 80 3.68 12.42 6.01
N ILE A 81 2.83 13.39 6.33
CA ILE A 81 1.65 13.20 7.19
C ILE A 81 0.66 12.23 6.55
N THR A 82 0.29 12.45 5.28
CA THR A 82 -0.72 11.64 4.60
C THR A 82 -0.26 10.18 4.40
N LEU A 83 1.00 9.96 3.99
CA LEU A 83 1.53 8.60 3.91
C LEU A 83 1.71 7.98 5.31
N GLY A 84 2.07 8.78 6.32
CA GLY A 84 2.15 8.37 7.72
C GLY A 84 0.79 7.93 8.28
N ILE A 85 -0.28 8.65 7.96
CA ILE A 85 -1.65 8.28 8.34
C ILE A 85 -2.02 6.92 7.73
N PHE A 86 -1.67 6.66 6.46
CA PHE A 86 -1.85 5.34 5.87
C PHE A 86 -1.07 4.25 6.63
N CYS A 87 0.18 4.52 7.02
CA CYS A 87 0.99 3.56 7.79
C CYS A 87 0.34 3.22 9.13
N VAL A 88 -0.09 4.24 9.89
CA VAL A 88 -0.76 4.06 11.18
C VAL A 88 -2.07 3.30 10.98
N GLY A 89 -2.89 3.69 10.00
CA GLY A 89 -4.14 3.01 9.69
C GLY A 89 -3.93 1.53 9.38
N ALA A 90 -2.91 1.19 8.57
CA ALA A 90 -2.58 -0.20 8.26
C ALA A 90 -2.18 -1.03 9.50
N PHE A 91 -1.48 -0.44 10.48
CA PHE A 91 -1.24 -1.10 11.78
C PHE A 91 -2.54 -1.29 12.57
N LEU A 92 -3.42 -0.28 12.58
CA LEU A 92 -4.70 -0.39 13.27
C LEU A 92 -5.57 -1.51 12.69
N LEU A 93 -5.53 -1.75 11.37
CA LEU A 93 -6.24 -2.89 10.75
C LEU A 93 -5.75 -4.25 11.26
N ALA A 94 -4.48 -4.37 11.64
CA ALA A 94 -3.92 -5.59 12.21
C ALA A 94 -4.29 -5.77 13.70
N ILE A 95 -4.39 -4.66 14.44
CA ILE A 95 -4.61 -4.65 15.89
C ILE A 95 -6.10 -4.79 16.23
N PHE A 96 -6.97 -4.16 15.44
CA PHE A 96 -8.42 -4.12 15.67
C PHE A 96 -9.12 -4.97 14.60
N PRO A 97 -9.57 -6.18 14.92
CA PRO A 97 -10.36 -7.00 13.99
C PRO A 97 -11.63 -6.29 13.50
N THR A 98 -12.04 -6.58 12.27
CA THR A 98 -13.35 -6.14 11.77
C THR A 98 -14.47 -6.97 12.38
N ASP A 99 -15.71 -6.46 12.32
CA ASP A 99 -16.88 -7.19 12.80
C ASP A 99 -17.20 -8.41 11.92
N ILE A 100 -17.78 -9.44 12.55
CA ILE A 100 -18.33 -10.60 11.84
C ILE A 100 -19.58 -10.14 11.07
N PRO A 101 -19.68 -10.40 9.75
CA PRO A 101 -20.88 -10.07 8.99
C PRO A 101 -22.14 -10.70 9.62
N GLY A 102 -23.17 -9.89 9.85
CA GLY A 102 -24.43 -10.31 10.47
C GLY A 102 -24.49 -10.13 11.99
N ASN A 103 -23.35 -9.88 12.66
CA ASN A 103 -23.35 -9.54 14.08
C ASN A 103 -23.53 -8.03 14.30
N PRO A 104 -23.99 -7.60 15.50
CA PRO A 104 -24.02 -6.19 15.87
C PRO A 104 -22.64 -5.53 15.77
N PRO A 105 -22.56 -4.24 15.39
CA PRO A 105 -21.29 -3.54 15.27
C PRO A 105 -20.60 -3.40 16.62
N THR A 106 -19.26 -3.51 16.63
CA THR A 106 -18.45 -3.34 17.85
C THR A 106 -17.58 -2.09 17.78
N SER A 107 -17.05 -1.66 18.93
CA SER A 107 -16.06 -0.56 18.97
C SER A 107 -14.78 -0.91 18.19
N THR A 108 -14.38 -2.18 18.20
CA THR A 108 -13.21 -2.67 17.46
C THR A 108 -13.46 -2.63 15.96
N GLY A 109 -14.62 -3.12 15.50
CA GLY A 109 -15.02 -3.02 14.10
C GLY A 109 -15.18 -1.59 13.61
N LEU A 110 -15.67 -0.68 14.46
CA LEU A 110 -15.74 0.75 14.17
C LEU A 110 -14.33 1.35 13.99
N ILE A 111 -13.40 1.06 14.91
CA ILE A 111 -12.00 1.51 14.79
C ILE A 111 -11.38 0.96 13.51
N HIS A 112 -11.60 -0.32 13.18
CA HIS A 112 -11.11 -0.93 11.95
C HIS A 112 -11.66 -0.22 10.70
N GLY A 113 -12.97 -0.05 10.62
CA GLY A 113 -13.64 0.58 9.48
C GLY A 113 -13.20 2.03 9.27
N LEU A 114 -13.14 2.83 10.34
CA LEU A 114 -12.66 4.21 10.27
C LEU A 114 -11.17 4.27 9.90
N SER A 115 -10.34 3.38 10.45
CA SER A 115 -8.92 3.30 10.10
C SER A 115 -8.72 2.97 8.62
N ALA A 116 -9.48 2.02 8.09
CA ALA A 116 -9.44 1.66 6.67
C ALA A 116 -9.83 2.83 5.77
N LEU A 117 -10.93 3.52 6.11
CA LEU A 117 -11.43 4.67 5.38
C LEU A 117 -10.40 5.81 5.34
N VAL A 118 -9.90 6.20 6.51
CA VAL A 118 -8.93 7.29 6.66
C VAL A 118 -7.62 6.94 5.97
N ALA A 119 -7.15 5.69 6.08
CA ALA A 119 -5.93 5.23 5.41
C ALA A 119 -6.06 5.30 3.88
N LEU A 120 -7.10 4.70 3.31
CA LEU A 120 -7.27 4.63 1.86
C LEU A 120 -7.42 6.01 1.22
N LEU A 121 -8.19 6.91 1.86
CA LEU A 121 -8.32 8.30 1.41
C LEU A 121 -6.96 9.02 1.44
N ASN A 122 -6.23 8.91 2.55
CA ASN A 122 -4.94 9.57 2.70
C ASN A 122 -3.86 9.01 1.79
N LEU A 123 -3.95 7.73 1.39
CA LEU A 123 -3.01 7.18 0.41
C LEU A 123 -3.18 7.84 -0.96
N GLY A 124 -4.41 8.07 -1.42
CA GLY A 124 -4.66 8.82 -2.66
C GLY A 124 -4.10 10.26 -2.59
N ILE A 125 -4.31 10.94 -1.47
CA ILE A 125 -3.75 12.30 -1.22
C ILE A 125 -2.22 12.26 -1.16
N ALA A 126 -1.64 11.22 -0.54
CA ALA A 126 -0.20 11.03 -0.46
C ALA A 126 0.41 10.87 -1.85
N MET A 127 -0.20 10.07 -2.74
CA MET A 127 0.26 9.91 -4.12
C MET A 127 0.35 11.26 -4.84
N ILE A 128 -0.68 12.10 -4.69
CA ILE A 128 -0.70 13.43 -5.32
C ILE A 128 0.39 14.33 -4.73
N SER A 129 0.48 14.37 -3.40
CA SER A 129 1.43 15.21 -2.66
C SER A 129 2.89 14.83 -2.96
N TRP A 130 3.20 13.53 -2.97
CA TRP A 130 4.50 13.02 -3.38
C TRP A 130 4.81 13.31 -4.85
N GLY A 131 3.79 13.32 -5.72
CA GLY A 131 3.93 13.76 -7.11
C GLY A 131 4.47 15.19 -7.23
N PHE A 132 4.01 16.11 -6.37
CA PHE A 132 4.56 17.47 -6.30
C PHE A 132 5.99 17.47 -5.77
N ASP A 133 6.29 16.68 -4.74
CA ASP A 133 7.65 16.59 -4.20
C ASP A 133 8.64 15.96 -5.20
N PHE A 134 8.17 15.10 -6.11
CA PHE A 134 8.98 14.52 -7.18
C PHE A 134 9.22 15.48 -8.35
N ARG A 135 8.35 16.47 -8.55
CA ARG A 135 8.40 17.42 -9.66
C ARG A 135 9.72 18.20 -9.67
N GLY A 136 10.31 18.37 -10.85
CA GLY A 136 11.54 19.15 -11.05
C GLY A 136 12.82 18.40 -10.73
N LYS A 137 12.73 17.19 -10.15
CA LYS A 137 13.90 16.33 -9.91
C LYS A 137 14.09 15.45 -11.16
N LYS A 138 15.17 15.68 -11.93
CA LYS A 138 15.44 15.02 -13.23
C LYS A 138 15.21 13.50 -13.22
N LYS A 139 15.63 12.82 -12.15
CA LYS A 139 15.47 11.37 -11.98
C LYS A 139 14.03 10.92 -11.67
N TRP A 140 13.15 11.82 -11.22
CA TRP A 140 11.81 11.51 -10.70
C TRP A 140 10.65 12.09 -11.52
N ASN A 141 10.91 12.91 -12.55
CA ASN A 141 9.85 13.59 -13.31
C ASN A 141 8.79 12.64 -13.92
N SER A 142 9.16 11.44 -14.37
CA SER A 142 8.17 10.45 -14.84
C SER A 142 7.30 9.93 -13.70
N ILE A 143 7.91 9.67 -12.54
CA ILE A 143 7.21 9.22 -11.33
C ILE A 143 6.32 10.31 -10.76
N ALA A 144 6.69 11.59 -10.90
CA ALA A 144 5.84 12.71 -10.51
C ALA A 144 4.48 12.67 -11.24
N LYS A 145 4.52 12.59 -12.58
CA LYS A 145 3.30 12.51 -13.40
C LYS A 145 2.48 11.27 -13.10
N LEU A 146 3.14 10.10 -12.99
CA LEU A 146 2.46 8.86 -12.65
C LEU A 146 1.80 8.95 -11.26
N SER A 147 2.47 9.53 -10.27
CA SER A 147 1.90 9.64 -8.91
C SER A 147 0.63 10.50 -8.86
N TRP A 148 0.56 11.56 -9.68
CA TRP A 148 -0.69 12.33 -9.83
C TRP A 148 -1.81 11.51 -10.47
N ILE A 149 -1.52 10.74 -11.53
CA ILE A 149 -2.51 9.86 -12.17
C ILE A 149 -2.99 8.80 -11.18
N PHE A 150 -2.05 8.12 -10.51
CA PHE A 150 -2.37 7.13 -9.49
C PHE A 150 -3.23 7.70 -8.37
N GLY A 151 -2.88 8.88 -7.86
CA GLY A 151 -3.64 9.55 -6.81
C GLY A 151 -5.04 9.98 -7.26
N ALA A 152 -5.18 10.59 -8.44
CA ALA A 152 -6.47 10.99 -8.98
C ALA A 152 -7.39 9.79 -9.21
N VAL A 153 -6.87 8.72 -9.83
CA VAL A 153 -7.62 7.47 -10.05
C VAL A 153 -7.94 6.79 -8.72
N SER A 154 -7.03 6.80 -7.75
CA SER A 154 -7.26 6.26 -6.40
C SER A 154 -8.44 6.95 -5.71
N LEU A 155 -8.49 8.28 -5.74
CA LEU A 155 -9.60 9.05 -5.16
C LEU A 155 -10.91 8.82 -5.91
N ALA A 156 -10.88 8.70 -7.24
CA ALA A 156 -12.05 8.34 -8.03
C ALA A 156 -12.55 6.93 -7.69
N LEU A 157 -11.66 5.93 -7.62
CA LEU A 157 -11.98 4.56 -7.23
C LEU A 157 -12.49 4.47 -5.79
N PHE A 158 -11.99 5.32 -4.89
CA PHE A 158 -12.50 5.44 -3.53
C PHE A 158 -13.96 5.90 -3.51
N ILE A 159 -14.31 6.93 -4.30
CA ILE A 159 -15.69 7.38 -4.46
C ILE A 159 -16.56 6.27 -5.07
N ILE A 160 -16.11 5.65 -6.16
CA ILE A 160 -16.82 4.54 -6.83
C ILE A 160 -17.07 3.37 -5.87
N PHE A 161 -16.09 3.02 -5.04
CA PHE A 161 -16.24 2.01 -4.00
C PHE A 161 -17.42 2.30 -3.07
N PHE A 162 -17.56 3.53 -2.56
CA PHE A 162 -18.69 3.90 -1.70
C PHE A 162 -20.03 3.93 -2.46
N MET A 163 -20.01 4.40 -3.71
CA MET A 163 -21.20 4.45 -4.55
C MET A 163 -21.64 3.07 -5.06
N SER A 164 -20.77 2.07 -5.01
CA SER A 164 -21.07 0.73 -5.51
C SER A 164 -22.12 0.00 -4.64
N PRO A 165 -23.00 -0.81 -5.26
CA PRO A 165 -23.97 -1.60 -4.53
C PRO A 165 -23.26 -2.62 -3.63
N PRO A 166 -23.84 -2.98 -2.46
CA PRO A 166 -23.21 -3.92 -1.53
C PRO A 166 -22.77 -5.25 -2.16
N SER A 167 -23.49 -5.74 -3.18
CA SER A 167 -23.16 -6.96 -3.90
C SER A 167 -21.86 -6.90 -4.73
N PHE A 168 -21.36 -5.71 -5.07
CA PHE A 168 -20.12 -5.51 -5.84
C PHE A 168 -19.04 -4.75 -5.07
N ARG A 169 -19.34 -4.32 -3.85
CA ARG A 169 -18.47 -3.43 -3.08
C ARG A 169 -17.15 -4.08 -2.69
N GLY A 170 -17.15 -5.39 -2.45
CA GLY A 170 -15.93 -6.20 -2.26
C GLY A 170 -15.01 -6.21 -3.49
N LEU A 171 -15.58 -6.31 -4.69
CA LEU A 171 -14.81 -6.23 -5.93
C LEU A 171 -14.21 -4.82 -6.12
N MET A 172 -15.01 -3.78 -5.93
CA MET A 172 -14.52 -2.39 -6.06
C MET A 172 -13.43 -2.07 -5.04
N GLN A 173 -13.54 -2.60 -3.82
CA GLN A 173 -12.47 -2.49 -2.82
C GLN A 173 -11.17 -3.14 -3.30
N ARG A 174 -11.24 -4.34 -3.90
CA ARG A 174 -10.06 -5.04 -4.42
C ARG A 174 -9.41 -4.28 -5.56
N ILE A 175 -10.19 -3.71 -6.47
CA ILE A 175 -9.68 -2.87 -7.57
C ILE A 175 -8.94 -1.66 -7.01
N LEU A 176 -9.54 -0.96 -6.03
CA LEU A 176 -8.91 0.16 -5.33
C LEU A 176 -7.61 -0.26 -4.63
N LEU A 177 -7.62 -1.39 -3.91
CA LEU A 177 -6.43 -1.90 -3.22
C LEU A 177 -5.32 -2.26 -4.20
N LEU A 178 -5.61 -3.00 -5.27
CA LEU A 178 -4.62 -3.36 -6.29
C LEU A 178 -4.02 -2.13 -6.94
N TRP A 179 -4.84 -1.14 -7.29
CA TRP A 179 -4.38 0.14 -7.82
C TRP A 179 -3.44 0.85 -6.85
N ASN A 180 -3.85 0.97 -5.59
CA ASN A 180 -3.06 1.62 -4.54
C ASN A 180 -1.72 0.92 -4.27
N ILE A 181 -1.74 -0.41 -4.18
CA ILE A 181 -0.54 -1.22 -3.99
C ILE A 181 0.41 -1.10 -5.19
N SER A 182 -0.11 -1.03 -6.42
CA SER A 182 0.74 -0.91 -7.60
C SER A 182 1.55 0.40 -7.63
N TRP A 183 1.04 1.49 -7.06
CA TRP A 183 1.82 2.72 -6.86
C TRP A 183 2.96 2.51 -5.85
N ILE A 184 2.70 1.83 -4.72
CA ILE A 184 3.72 1.51 -3.71
C ILE A 184 4.85 0.67 -4.34
N VAL A 185 4.50 -0.31 -5.18
CA VAL A 185 5.45 -1.13 -5.94
C VAL A 185 6.24 -0.27 -6.93
N LEU A 186 5.57 0.61 -7.69
CA LEU A 186 6.20 1.53 -8.65
C LEU A 186 7.26 2.42 -7.98
N VAL A 187 6.94 3.01 -6.82
CA VAL A 187 7.87 3.88 -6.11
C VAL A 187 9.03 3.10 -5.50
N ASN A 188 8.78 1.92 -4.92
CA ASN A 188 9.84 1.02 -4.46
C ASN A 188 10.80 0.64 -5.60
N TRP A 189 10.23 0.21 -6.73
CA TRP A 189 11.00 -0.11 -7.94
C TRP A 189 11.84 1.09 -8.40
N LYS A 190 11.27 2.31 -8.36
CA LYS A 190 12.02 3.50 -8.71
C LYS A 190 13.24 3.67 -7.81
N ILE A 191 13.08 3.59 -6.49
CA ILE A 191 14.17 3.74 -5.53
C ILE A 191 15.26 2.69 -5.81
N LEU A 192 14.88 1.44 -6.00
CA LEU A 192 15.79 0.34 -6.29
C LEU A 192 16.55 0.54 -7.62
N SER A 193 15.87 0.99 -8.67
CA SER A 193 16.52 1.28 -9.95
C SER A 193 17.58 2.38 -9.82
N LEU A 194 17.31 3.42 -9.02
CA LEU A 194 18.27 4.50 -8.78
C LEU A 194 19.50 4.04 -7.99
N TRP A 195 19.38 2.99 -7.17
CA TRP A 195 20.50 2.37 -6.48
C TRP A 195 21.33 1.51 -7.44
N TYR A 196 20.70 0.72 -8.31
CA TYR A 196 21.40 -0.10 -9.30
C TYR A 196 22.32 0.72 -10.20
N TYR A 197 21.86 1.89 -10.66
CA TYR A 197 22.66 2.81 -11.48
C TYR A 197 23.73 3.61 -10.71
N GLN A 198 23.86 3.44 -9.38
CA GLN A 198 24.94 4.04 -8.58
C GLN A 198 26.11 3.08 -8.34
N LEU A 199 26.03 1.82 -8.80
CA LEU A 199 27.15 0.89 -8.74
C LEU A 199 28.26 1.35 -9.71
N PRO A 200 29.53 1.42 -9.28
CA PRO A 200 30.62 1.63 -10.20
C PRO A 200 30.61 0.49 -11.23
N TYR A 201 30.67 0.85 -12.51
CA TYR A 201 30.86 -0.11 -13.60
C TYR A 201 32.14 -0.90 -13.30
N THR A 202 31.99 -2.18 -12.95
CA THR A 202 33.11 -3.11 -12.95
C THR A 202 33.09 -3.75 -14.34
N PRO A 203 34.05 -3.41 -15.23
CA PRO A 203 34.17 -4.13 -16.49
C PRO A 203 34.36 -5.60 -16.11
N ARG A 204 33.51 -6.50 -16.63
CA ARG A 204 33.83 -7.92 -16.60
C ARG A 204 35.11 -8.05 -17.43
N PHE A 205 36.22 -8.30 -16.75
CA PHE A 205 37.52 -8.50 -17.38
C PHE A 205 37.37 -9.48 -18.53
N GLY A 206 37.87 -9.05 -19.70
CA GLY A 206 37.90 -9.84 -20.92
C GLY A 206 38.62 -11.16 -20.67
N LYS A 207 38.06 -12.22 -21.24
CA LYS A 207 38.83 -13.43 -21.52
C LYS A 207 39.94 -13.03 -22.48
N ARG A 208 41.19 -13.05 -22.00
CA ARG A 208 42.35 -13.26 -22.86
C ARG A 208 42.40 -14.74 -23.23
#